data_AF-A0AAK6-F1
#
_entry.id   AF-A0AAK6-F1
#
_cell.length_a   1.000
_cell.length_b   1.000
_cell.length_c   1.000
_cell.angle_alpha   90.00
_cell.angle_beta   90.00
_cell.angle_gamma   90.00
#
_symmetry.space_group_name_H-M   'P 1'
#
loop_
_entity.id
_entity.type
_entity.pdbx_description
1 polymer ?
#
loop_
_entity_poly.entity_id
_entity_poly.type
_entity_poly.pdbx_seq_one_letter_code
_entity_poly.pdbx_strand_id
1 'polypeptide(L)'
;GKLNNKSNRITSKLVICPPFTSLPDTIELNSNINIGAQNCHHKKYGSYTGEVSAKMLRELECTYVILGHSERVNEIDSEIKLKLEIAMESGLRPIVCVGENVEDCKSGKTREVIAYQCKNRLLVYGEYIVAYEPLWAIGTGYVPSNDKIAEVIEVIKSCVGNKQVIYGGSVNLENI
;
A
#
# COMPACT_ATOMS: atom_id res chain seq x y z
N GLY A 1 -13.25 -29.92 32.72
CA GLY A 1 -13.30 -28.49 32.38
C GLY A 1 -13.28 -28.34 30.88
N LYS A 2 -14.24 -27.61 30.31
CA LYS A 2 -14.33 -27.35 28.86
C LYS A 2 -13.15 -26.46 28.44
N LEU A 3 -12.18 -27.02 27.73
CA LEU A 3 -11.22 -26.25 26.96
C LEU A 3 -11.98 -25.69 25.75
N ASN A 4 -12.10 -24.37 25.70
CA ASN A 4 -12.77 -23.66 24.63
C ASN A 4 -12.05 -23.92 23.29
N ASN A 5 -12.69 -24.72 22.43
CA ASN A 5 -12.44 -24.76 20.99
C ASN A 5 -12.86 -23.42 20.37
N LYS A 6 -12.06 -22.36 20.55
CA LYS A 6 -12.05 -21.25 19.58
C LYS A 6 -11.10 -21.66 18.46
N SER A 7 -11.69 -22.13 17.37
CA SER A 7 -11.00 -22.20 16.07
C SER A 7 -10.47 -20.80 15.74
N ASN A 8 -9.18 -20.54 16.00
CA ASN A 8 -8.47 -19.34 15.55
C ASN A 8 -8.30 -19.38 14.02
N ARG A 9 -9.41 -19.24 13.28
CA ARG A 9 -9.35 -18.97 11.85
C ARG A 9 -8.79 -17.55 11.72
N ILE A 10 -7.53 -17.46 11.27
CA ILE A 10 -6.95 -16.19 10.83
C ILE A 10 -7.77 -15.75 9.62
N THR A 11 -8.58 -14.70 9.76
CA THR A 11 -9.33 -14.08 8.65
C THR A 11 -8.51 -13.00 7.94
N SER A 12 -7.37 -12.61 8.52
CA SER A 12 -6.49 -11.57 8.01
C SER A 12 -5.50 -12.11 6.98
N LYS A 13 -5.22 -11.34 5.92
CA LYS A 13 -4.19 -11.68 4.94
C LYS A 13 -2.84 -11.17 5.40
N LEU A 14 -1.83 -12.05 5.44
CA LEU A 14 -0.44 -11.67 5.68
C LEU A 14 0.26 -11.44 4.33
N VAL A 15 0.91 -10.29 4.19
CA VAL A 15 1.72 -9.91 3.02
C VAL A 15 3.10 -9.49 3.49
N ILE A 16 4.15 -10.04 2.90
CA ILE A 16 5.55 -9.66 3.18
C ILE A 16 6.15 -9.05 1.91
N CYS A 17 6.71 -7.84 2.03
CA CYS A 17 7.30 -7.11 0.91
C CYS A 17 8.80 -6.88 1.14
N PRO A 18 9.67 -7.86 0.86
CA PRO A 18 11.12 -7.71 1.04
C PRO A 18 11.74 -6.84 -0.07
N PRO A 19 13.01 -6.41 0.09
CA PRO A 19 13.79 -5.84 -1.01
C PRO A 19 13.87 -6.80 -2.20
N PHE A 20 14.02 -6.28 -3.42
CA PHE A 20 14.06 -7.10 -4.64
C PHE A 20 15.11 -8.22 -4.59
N THR A 21 16.28 -7.97 -4.02
CA THR A 21 17.38 -8.94 -3.87
C THR A 21 17.09 -10.07 -2.88
N SER A 22 15.99 -9.97 -2.13
CA SER A 22 15.54 -10.97 -1.17
C SER A 22 14.17 -11.55 -1.54
N LEU A 23 13.68 -11.26 -2.75
CA LEU A 23 12.51 -11.97 -3.28
C LEU A 23 12.88 -13.44 -3.52
N PRO A 24 12.01 -14.39 -3.13
CA PRO A 24 12.26 -15.80 -3.37
C PRO A 24 12.17 -16.11 -4.87
N ASP A 25 12.96 -17.07 -5.33
CA ASP A 25 12.95 -17.51 -6.74
C ASP A 25 11.61 -18.17 -7.13
N THR A 26 10.96 -18.84 -6.16
CA THR A 26 9.61 -19.41 -6.27
C THR A 26 8.92 -19.36 -4.91
N ILE A 27 7.60 -19.15 -4.89
CA ILE A 27 6.83 -19.11 -3.65
C ILE A 27 6.18 -20.49 -3.46
N GLU A 28 6.71 -21.31 -2.55
CA GLU A 28 6.07 -22.59 -2.24
C GLU A 28 4.64 -22.36 -1.70
N LEU A 29 3.67 -22.91 -2.44
CA LEU A 29 2.22 -22.69 -2.35
C LEU A 29 1.54 -23.09 -1.01
N ASN A 30 2.31 -23.49 0.00
CA ASN A 30 1.80 -23.95 1.30
C ASN A 30 1.88 -22.90 2.43
N SER A 31 2.36 -21.68 2.15
CA SER A 31 2.37 -20.64 3.16
C SER A 31 1.07 -19.82 3.12
N ASN A 32 0.47 -19.56 4.29
CA ASN A 32 -0.61 -18.58 4.46
C ASN A 32 -0.11 -17.12 4.26
N ILE A 33 1.00 -16.95 3.53
CA ILE A 33 1.80 -15.74 3.38
C ILE A 33 1.79 -15.38 1.91
N ASN A 34 1.41 -14.14 1.63
CA ASN A 34 1.54 -13.57 0.29
C ASN A 34 2.86 -12.82 0.22
N ILE A 35 3.55 -12.90 -0.91
CA ILE A 35 4.74 -12.08 -1.16
C ILE A 35 4.36 -10.92 -2.05
N GLY A 36 4.85 -9.73 -1.72
CA GLY A 36 4.80 -8.57 -2.57
C GLY A 36 6.17 -7.95 -2.80
N ALA A 37 6.22 -6.95 -3.66
CA ALA A 37 7.42 -6.14 -3.85
C ALA A 37 7.25 -4.71 -3.31
N GLN A 38 8.37 -4.00 -3.14
CA GLN A 38 8.38 -2.64 -2.59
C GLN A 38 8.21 -1.54 -3.64
N ASN A 39 8.34 -1.88 -4.93
CA ASN A 39 8.06 -0.99 -6.06
C ASN A 39 7.90 -1.79 -7.37
N CYS A 40 7.45 -1.13 -8.43
CA CYS A 40 7.70 -1.56 -9.80
C CYS A 40 7.81 -0.33 -10.72
N HIS A 41 8.32 -0.53 -11.93
CA HIS A 41 8.43 0.53 -12.93
C HIS A 41 7.08 0.87 -13.58
N HIS A 42 6.91 2.13 -14.02
CA HIS A 42 5.68 2.63 -14.66
C HIS A 42 5.57 2.28 -16.15
N LYS A 43 6.48 1.45 -16.69
CA LYS A 43 6.42 0.92 -18.05
C LYS A 43 6.43 -0.60 -18.02
N LYS A 44 5.68 -1.21 -18.94
CA LYS A 44 5.61 -2.66 -19.12
C LYS A 44 6.96 -3.26 -19.53
N TYR A 45 7.70 -2.56 -20.38
CA TYR A 45 9.03 -2.95 -20.89
C TYR A 45 9.74 -1.71 -21.46
N GLY A 46 11.05 -1.81 -21.67
CA GLY A 46 11.86 -0.76 -22.31
C GLY A 46 13.28 -0.69 -21.75
N SER A 47 14.04 0.30 -22.21
CA SER A 47 15.44 0.51 -21.85
C SER A 47 15.57 1.27 -20.53
N TYR A 48 15.27 0.59 -19.42
CA TYR A 48 15.29 1.13 -18.06
C TYR A 48 16.20 0.28 -17.15
N THR A 49 17.51 0.33 -17.39
CA THR A 49 18.49 -0.46 -16.63
C THR A 49 18.37 -0.19 -15.14
N GLY A 50 18.25 -1.25 -14.34
CA GLY A 50 18.09 -1.19 -12.88
C GLY A 50 16.64 -1.23 -12.40
N GLU A 51 15.67 -1.07 -13.30
CA GLU A 51 14.25 -1.09 -12.95
C GLU A 51 13.64 -2.50 -13.04
N VAL A 52 12.67 -2.78 -12.17
CA VAL A 52 11.91 -4.04 -12.15
C VAL A 52 10.49 -3.81 -12.65
N SER A 53 10.10 -4.54 -13.70
CA SER A 53 8.74 -4.45 -14.25
C SER A 53 7.72 -5.22 -13.40
N ALA A 54 6.45 -4.81 -13.44
CA ALA A 54 5.37 -5.56 -12.80
C ALA A 54 5.25 -7.01 -13.32
N LYS A 55 5.59 -7.24 -14.59
CA LYS A 55 5.61 -8.59 -15.19
C LYS A 55 6.68 -9.48 -14.56
N MET A 56 7.89 -8.96 -14.34
CA MET A 56 8.97 -9.71 -13.67
C MET A 56 8.55 -10.15 -12.26
N LEU A 57 7.86 -9.27 -11.51
CA LEU A 57 7.35 -9.62 -10.18
C LEU A 57 6.33 -10.77 -10.23
N ARG A 58 5.49 -10.79 -11.25
CA ARG A 58 4.49 -11.85 -11.45
C ARG A 58 5.11 -13.17 -11.88
N GLU A 59 6.21 -13.14 -12.63
CA GLU A 59 7.01 -14.33 -12.96
C GLU A 59 7.64 -14.94 -11.70
N LEU A 60 7.97 -14.12 -10.69
CA LEU A 60 8.36 -14.55 -9.33
C LEU A 60 7.16 -14.82 -8.41
N GLU A 61 5.96 -14.98 -8.97
CA GLU A 61 4.72 -15.30 -8.25
C GLU A 61 4.25 -14.27 -7.21
N CYS A 62 4.93 -13.12 -7.08
CA CYS A 62 4.54 -12.03 -6.15
C CYS A 62 3.11 -11.60 -6.42
N THR A 63 2.24 -11.56 -5.42
CA THR A 63 0.82 -11.21 -5.58
C THR A 63 0.51 -9.75 -5.26
N TYR A 64 1.43 -9.04 -4.59
CA TYR A 64 1.26 -7.64 -4.18
C TYR A 64 2.42 -6.75 -4.64
N VAL A 65 2.20 -5.44 -4.67
CA VAL A 65 3.27 -4.44 -4.84
C VAL A 65 2.90 -3.14 -4.12
N ILE A 66 3.84 -2.57 -3.38
CA ILE A 66 3.71 -1.25 -2.76
C ILE A 66 4.06 -0.19 -3.80
N LEU A 67 3.25 0.86 -3.92
CA LEU A 67 3.43 1.94 -4.88
C LEU A 67 3.26 3.31 -4.20
N GLY A 68 4.12 4.27 -4.55
CA GLY A 68 4.02 5.63 -4.05
C GLY A 68 4.33 5.80 -2.57
N HIS A 69 5.09 4.87 -1.98
CA HIS A 69 5.55 4.97 -0.59
C HIS A 69 6.31 6.29 -0.38
N SER A 70 6.14 6.90 0.79
CA SER A 70 6.69 8.24 1.08
C SER A 70 8.21 8.37 0.89
N GLU A 71 8.96 7.29 1.09
CA GLU A 71 10.42 7.23 0.88
C GLU A 71 10.83 7.28 -0.61
N ARG A 72 9.88 7.19 -1.55
CA ARG A 72 10.13 7.26 -3.01
C ARG A 72 10.09 8.72 -3.49
N VAL A 73 11.12 9.48 -3.13
CA VAL A 73 11.16 10.96 -3.26
C VAL A 73 11.04 11.54 -4.68
N ASN A 74 11.24 10.74 -5.73
CA ASN A 74 11.20 11.21 -7.13
C ASN A 74 9.93 10.78 -7.89
N GLU A 75 8.98 10.11 -7.23
CA GLU A 75 7.76 9.66 -7.88
C GLU A 75 6.67 10.75 -7.81
N ILE A 76 6.03 11.02 -8.94
CA ILE A 76 4.89 11.94 -9.04
C ILE A 76 3.58 11.16 -9.11
N ASP A 77 2.47 11.78 -8.70
CA ASP A 77 1.16 11.11 -8.62
C ASP A 77 0.71 10.47 -9.95
N SER A 78 0.96 11.14 -11.07
CA SER A 78 0.62 10.60 -12.39
C SER A 78 1.46 9.37 -12.76
N GLU A 79 2.72 9.30 -12.32
CA GLU A 79 3.56 8.12 -12.52
C GLU A 79 3.06 6.95 -11.66
N ILE A 80 2.71 7.22 -10.40
CA ILE A 80 2.20 6.20 -9.49
C ILE A 80 0.87 5.65 -10.00
N LYS A 81 0.01 6.49 -10.59
CA LYS A 81 -1.21 6.05 -11.27
C LYS A 81 -0.93 5.10 -12.43
N LEU A 82 0.09 5.38 -13.25
CA LEU A 82 0.53 4.48 -14.33
C LEU A 82 1.07 3.14 -13.77
N LYS A 83 1.82 3.18 -12.67
CA LYS A 83 2.29 1.96 -11.98
C LYS A 83 1.11 1.14 -11.48
N LEU A 84 0.11 1.77 -10.88
CA LEU A 84 -1.12 1.13 -10.39
C LEU A 84 -1.85 0.40 -11.53
N GLU A 85 -2.05 1.06 -12.67
CA GLU A 85 -2.65 0.46 -13.87
C GLU A 85 -1.87 -0.77 -14.34
N ILE A 86 -0.56 -0.62 -14.56
CA ILE A 86 0.29 -1.70 -15.08
C ILE A 86 0.42 -2.88 -14.11
N ALA A 87 0.49 -2.60 -12.81
CA ALA A 87 0.54 -3.64 -11.79
C ALA A 87 -0.74 -4.48 -11.80
N MET A 88 -1.92 -3.83 -11.84
CA MET A 88 -3.20 -4.55 -11.95
C MET A 88 -3.32 -5.35 -13.23
N GLU A 89 -2.93 -4.76 -14.38
CA GLU A 89 -2.92 -5.47 -15.67
C GLU A 89 -2.00 -6.70 -15.68
N SER A 90 -0.93 -6.66 -14.90
CA SER A 90 -0.01 -7.80 -14.75
C SER A 90 -0.57 -8.88 -13.81
N GLY A 91 -1.64 -8.60 -13.08
CA GLY A 91 -2.23 -9.51 -12.09
C GLY A 91 -1.67 -9.36 -10.68
N LEU A 92 -0.98 -8.25 -10.38
CA LEU A 92 -0.64 -7.86 -9.01
C LEU A 92 -1.85 -7.19 -8.36
N ARG A 93 -1.91 -7.24 -7.03
CA ARG A 93 -2.82 -6.43 -6.21
C ARG A 93 -2.03 -5.28 -5.56
N PRO A 94 -2.13 -4.05 -6.08
CA PRO A 94 -1.34 -2.94 -5.55
C PRO A 94 -1.78 -2.50 -4.16
N ILE A 95 -0.80 -1.99 -3.39
CA ILE A 95 -0.98 -1.26 -2.14
C ILE A 95 -0.45 0.15 -2.42
N VAL A 96 -1.34 1.13 -2.56
CA VAL A 96 -0.98 2.48 -2.97
C VAL A 96 -0.99 3.39 -1.75
N CYS A 97 0.17 3.98 -1.44
CA CYS A 97 0.32 4.84 -0.28
C CYS A 97 -0.23 6.24 -0.56
N VAL A 98 -0.83 6.86 0.45
CA VAL A 98 -1.28 8.26 0.48
C VAL A 98 -1.01 8.83 1.86
N GLY A 99 -0.75 10.12 1.96
CA GLY A 99 -0.40 10.75 3.22
C GLY A 99 0.06 12.19 3.06
N GLU A 100 -0.21 13.00 4.08
CA GLU A 100 0.22 14.37 4.19
C GLU A 100 1.49 14.52 5.04
N ASN A 101 2.24 15.60 4.82
CA ASN A 101 3.37 15.96 5.69
C ASN A 101 2.90 16.66 6.98
N VAL A 102 3.83 16.94 7.90
CA VAL A 102 3.50 17.53 9.20
C VAL A 102 2.97 18.97 9.05
N GLU A 103 3.45 19.73 8.08
CA GLU A 103 3.05 21.11 7.80
C GLU A 103 1.59 21.18 7.31
N ASP A 104 1.22 20.27 6.41
CA ASP A 104 -0.14 20.13 5.88
C ASP A 104 -1.11 19.69 6.98
N CYS A 105 -0.69 18.76 7.85
CA CYS A 105 -1.50 18.38 9.01
C CYS A 105 -1.70 19.57 9.97
N LYS A 106 -0.62 20.28 10.34
CA LYS A 106 -0.68 21.43 11.27
C LYS A 106 -1.47 22.61 10.70
N SER A 107 -1.50 22.77 9.38
CA SER A 107 -2.26 23.81 8.70
C SER A 107 -3.70 23.41 8.36
N GLY A 108 -4.16 22.22 8.79
CA GLY A 108 -5.52 21.75 8.55
C GLY A 108 -5.80 21.32 7.11
N LYS A 109 -4.76 21.06 6.31
CA LYS A 109 -4.84 20.72 4.88
C LYS A 109 -4.90 19.23 4.59
N THR A 110 -4.90 18.35 5.60
CA THR A 110 -4.95 16.89 5.42
C THR A 110 -6.00 16.47 4.38
N ARG A 111 -7.24 16.96 4.51
CA ARG A 111 -8.31 16.62 3.57
C ARG A 111 -8.02 17.05 2.14
N GLU A 112 -7.46 18.23 1.94
CA GLU A 112 -7.13 18.78 0.62
C GLU A 112 -6.03 17.92 -0.04
N VAL A 113 -4.96 17.63 0.71
CA VAL A 113 -3.83 16.82 0.22
C VAL A 113 -4.27 15.40 -0.13
N ILE A 114 -5.03 14.75 0.76
CA ILE A 114 -5.53 13.39 0.51
C ILE A 114 -6.48 13.36 -0.69
N ALA A 115 -7.38 14.33 -0.83
CA ALA A 115 -8.28 14.41 -1.99
C ALA A 115 -7.50 14.65 -3.30
N TYR A 116 -6.46 15.50 -3.26
CA TYR A 116 -5.57 15.71 -4.40
C TYR A 116 -4.85 14.43 -4.81
N GLN A 117 -4.22 13.73 -3.85
CA GLN A 117 -3.54 12.47 -4.12
C GLN A 117 -4.54 11.42 -4.65
N CYS A 118 -5.72 11.29 -4.04
CA CYS A 118 -6.75 10.36 -4.53
C CYS A 118 -7.14 10.64 -5.99
N LYS A 119 -7.30 11.91 -6.37
CA LYS A 119 -7.65 12.30 -7.75
C LYS A 119 -6.55 12.00 -8.76
N ASN A 120 -5.28 12.24 -8.39
CA ASN A 120 -4.16 12.20 -9.33
C ASN A 120 -3.41 10.85 -9.33
N ARG A 121 -3.44 10.11 -8.21
CA ARG A 121 -2.71 8.86 -7.98
C ARG A 121 -3.57 7.61 -8.13
N LEU A 122 -4.86 7.69 -7.77
CA LEU A 122 -5.72 6.51 -7.59
C LEU A 122 -6.72 6.32 -8.76
N LEU A 123 -7.27 5.10 -8.84
CA LEU A 123 -8.29 4.73 -9.80
C LEU A 123 -9.63 4.45 -9.14
N VAL A 124 -10.74 4.91 -9.73
CA VAL A 124 -12.08 4.59 -9.20
C VAL A 124 -12.45 3.11 -9.39
N TYR A 125 -11.88 2.47 -10.41
CA TYR A 125 -12.08 1.06 -10.74
C TYR A 125 -10.89 0.19 -10.29
N GLY A 126 -11.00 -1.12 -10.46
CA GLY A 126 -9.93 -2.06 -10.15
C GLY A 126 -9.81 -2.41 -8.67
N GLU A 127 -9.11 -3.52 -8.42
CA GLU A 127 -8.93 -4.14 -7.11
C GLU A 127 -7.54 -3.82 -6.56
N TYR A 128 -7.47 -2.87 -5.64
CA TYR A 128 -6.24 -2.48 -4.95
C TYR A 128 -6.55 -2.00 -3.52
N ILE A 129 -5.50 -1.86 -2.72
CA ILE A 129 -5.56 -1.40 -1.33
C ILE A 129 -4.97 0.01 -1.27
N VAL A 130 -5.57 0.89 -0.46
CA VAL A 130 -4.98 2.19 -0.13
C VAL A 130 -4.33 2.10 1.24
N ALA A 131 -3.06 2.48 1.35
CA ALA A 131 -2.38 2.61 2.63
C ALA A 131 -2.34 4.10 3.02
N TYR A 132 -3.00 4.46 4.12
CA TYR A 132 -2.87 5.79 4.69
C TYR A 132 -1.65 5.84 5.61
N GLU A 133 -0.66 6.63 5.20
CA GLU A 133 0.65 6.78 5.80
C GLU A 133 0.95 8.27 6.07
N PRO A 134 0.43 8.85 7.15
CA PRO A 134 0.79 10.23 7.50
C PRO A 134 2.30 10.29 7.74
N LEU A 135 3.02 11.09 6.94
CA LEU A 135 4.49 11.09 6.93
C LEU A 135 5.07 11.42 8.32
N TRP A 136 4.35 12.23 9.09
CA TRP A 136 4.72 12.63 10.45
C TRP A 136 4.58 11.52 11.50
N ALA A 137 3.88 10.44 11.17
CA ALA A 137 3.69 9.25 12.02
C ALA A 137 4.63 8.09 11.64
N ILE A 138 5.40 8.19 10.55
CA ILE A 138 6.27 7.10 10.09
C ILE A 138 7.57 7.09 10.91
N GLY A 139 7.81 6.00 11.65
CA GLY A 139 9.06 5.81 12.41
C GLY A 139 9.23 6.74 13.62
N THR A 140 8.22 7.55 13.95
CA THR A 140 8.28 8.53 15.06
C THR A 140 7.66 8.01 16.35
N GLY A 141 6.92 6.91 16.31
CA GLY A 141 6.14 6.39 17.45
C GLY A 141 4.86 7.19 17.73
N TYR A 142 4.62 8.29 17.03
CA TYR A 142 3.36 9.02 17.10
C TYR A 142 2.30 8.34 16.24
N VAL A 143 1.11 8.16 16.82
CA VAL A 143 -0.05 7.57 16.15
C VAL A 143 -1.17 8.61 16.14
N PRO A 144 -1.79 8.90 14.98
CA PRO A 144 -2.98 9.74 14.93
C PRO A 144 -4.11 9.14 15.78
N SER A 145 -5.03 9.98 16.26
CA SER A 145 -6.23 9.46 16.91
C SER A 145 -7.08 8.65 15.93
N ASN A 146 -7.84 7.68 16.45
CA ASN A 146 -8.77 6.88 15.63
C ASN A 146 -9.77 7.74 14.86
N ASP A 147 -10.24 8.85 15.45
CA ASP A 147 -11.13 9.80 14.80
C ASP A 147 -10.47 10.46 13.58
N LYS A 148 -9.17 10.79 13.68
CA LYS A 148 -8.42 11.37 12.56
C LYS A 148 -8.23 10.35 11.43
N ILE A 149 -7.93 9.10 11.78
CA ILE A 149 -7.82 8.01 10.81
C ILE A 149 -9.18 7.77 10.12
N ALA A 150 -10.27 7.76 10.89
CA ALA A 150 -11.62 7.59 10.35
C ALA A 150 -11.99 8.72 9.37
N GLU A 151 -11.70 9.98 9.71
CA GLU A 151 -11.91 11.13 8.82
C GLU A 151 -11.20 10.94 7.48
N VAL A 152 -9.92 10.54 7.51
CA VAL A 152 -9.13 10.33 6.28
C VAL A 152 -9.66 9.15 5.47
N ILE A 153 -10.06 8.06 6.12
CA ILE A 153 -10.69 6.91 5.46
C ILE A 153 -11.97 7.33 4.73
N GLU A 154 -12.79 8.19 5.34
CA GLU A 154 -13.99 8.73 4.69
C GLU A 154 -13.65 9.56 3.45
N VAL A 155 -12.62 10.42 3.52
CA VAL A 155 -12.16 11.18 2.34
C VAL A 155 -11.73 10.22 1.22
N ILE A 156 -10.89 9.22 1.53
CA ILE A 156 -10.43 8.23 0.54
C ILE A 156 -11.61 7.52 -0.09
N LYS A 157 -12.54 6.99 0.73
CA LYS A 157 -13.72 6.27 0.24
C LYS A 157 -14.65 7.15 -0.59
N SER A 158 -14.75 8.45 -0.27
CA SER A 158 -15.51 9.39 -1.10
C SER A 158 -14.91 9.58 -2.50
N CYS A 159 -13.60 9.40 -2.65
CA CYS A 159 -12.91 9.54 -3.93
C CYS A 159 -12.91 8.24 -4.76
N VAL A 160 -12.72 7.08 -4.12
CA VAL A 160 -12.46 5.81 -4.82
C VAL A 160 -13.44 4.68 -4.48
N GLY A 161 -14.50 4.97 -3.72
CA GLY A 161 -15.52 4.01 -3.32
C GLY A 161 -15.10 3.13 -2.13
N ASN A 162 -15.74 1.97 -1.97
CA ASN A 162 -15.55 1.06 -0.83
C ASN A 162 -14.26 0.22 -0.89
N LYS A 163 -13.14 0.81 -1.35
CA LYS A 163 -11.85 0.12 -1.36
C LYS A 163 -11.36 -0.16 0.07
N GLN A 164 -10.56 -1.21 0.20
CA GLN A 164 -9.89 -1.52 1.45
C GLN A 164 -8.85 -0.43 1.74
N VAL A 165 -8.93 0.15 2.93
CA VAL A 165 -7.94 1.11 3.44
C VAL A 165 -7.25 0.49 4.64
N ILE A 166 -5.92 0.55 4.67
CA ILE A 166 -5.09 0.15 5.80
C ILE A 166 -4.35 1.37 6.35
N TYR A 167 -3.98 1.34 7.63
CA TYR A 167 -3.09 2.32 8.22
C TYR A 167 -1.64 1.81 8.16
N GLY A 168 -0.72 2.63 7.66
CA GLY A 168 0.69 2.28 7.44
C GLY A 168 1.69 3.17 8.19
N GLY A 169 1.25 3.91 9.22
CA GLY A 169 2.16 4.66 10.09
C GLY A 169 2.83 3.77 11.16
N SER A 170 3.17 4.35 12.32
CA SER A 170 3.80 3.60 13.42
C SER A 170 2.84 2.58 14.05
N VAL A 171 2.86 1.33 13.58
CA VAL A 171 2.09 0.20 14.14
C VAL A 171 3.00 -0.73 14.94
N ASN A 172 2.55 -1.14 16.13
CA ASN A 172 3.23 -2.08 17.02
C ASN A 172 2.20 -2.97 17.76
N LEU A 173 2.66 -3.89 18.60
CA LEU A 173 1.78 -4.81 19.33
C LEU A 173 0.84 -4.14 20.33
N GLU A 174 1.12 -2.90 20.74
CA GLU A 174 0.34 -2.17 21.74
C GLU A 174 -0.79 -1.35 21.11
N ASN A 175 -0.75 -1.13 19.78
CA ASN A 175 -1.68 -0.24 19.07
C ASN A 175 -2.40 -0.89 17.86
N ILE A 176 -2.30 -2.21 17.69
CA ILE A 176 -2.97 -2.99 16.63
C ILE A 176 -4.42 -3.35 16.96
#